data_AF-A0A091MNM5-F1
#
_entry.id   AF-A0A091MNM5-F1
#
_cell.length_a   1.000
_cell.length_b   1.000
_cell.length_c   1.000
_cell.angle_alpha   90.00
_cell.angle_beta   90.00
_cell.angle_gamma   90.00
#
_symmetry.space_group_name_H-M   'P 1'
#
loop_
_entity.id
_entity.type
_entity.pdbx_description
1 polymer ?
#
loop_
_entity_poly.entity_id
_entity_poly.type
_entity_poly.pdbx_seq_one_letter_code
_entity_poly.pdbx_strand_id
1 'polypeptide(L)'
;QIGVVCLVIVDALLVLGELLMDLKIIHPDKYHITPKVFHYLSLSILTIFLVEVGFKVFVYHWEFFHHKFEVMDGVVVIVSFILDVVLIFHENEFDAVGLLILLRLWRVARIINGIILSVKTRSEQQVSKLKQANLKLATRVEQLEHSCVEKEQEIERLTNILRQHGLLTELK
;
A
#
# COMPACT_ATOMS: atom_id res chain seq x y z
N GLN A 1 8.29 -0.36 6.31
CA GLN A 1 8.36 -1.60 5.51
C GLN A 1 9.52 -2.50 5.94
N ILE A 2 10.79 -2.08 5.87
CA ILE A 2 11.95 -2.94 6.24
C ILE A 2 11.78 -3.58 7.63
N GLY A 3 11.43 -2.77 8.65
CA GLY A 3 11.25 -3.29 10.02
C GLY A 3 10.16 -4.35 10.16
N VAL A 4 9.07 -4.25 9.37
CA VAL A 4 7.98 -5.25 9.38
C VAL A 4 8.43 -6.55 8.72
N VAL A 5 9.19 -6.47 7.62
CA VAL A 5 9.73 -7.65 6.93
C VAL A 5 10.73 -8.38 7.82
N CYS A 6 11.66 -7.65 8.47
CA CYS A 6 12.57 -8.24 9.44
C CYS A 6 11.82 -8.91 10.60
N LEU A 7 10.73 -8.30 11.09
CA LEU A 7 9.89 -8.89 12.13
C LEU A 7 9.28 -10.22 11.70
N VAL A 8 8.73 -10.30 10.48
CA VAL A 8 8.13 -11.54 9.94
C VAL A 8 9.18 -12.65 9.82
N ILE A 9 10.42 -12.31 9.47
CA ILE A 9 11.52 -13.28 9.42
C ILE A 9 11.87 -13.80 10.81
N VAL A 10 11.99 -12.92 11.80
CA VAL A 10 12.26 -13.31 13.20
C VAL A 10 11.11 -14.14 13.76
N ASP A 11 9.86 -13.75 13.47
CA ASP A 11 8.65 -14.46 13.85
C ASP A 11 8.63 -15.89 13.29
N ALA A 12 8.95 -16.06 12.01
CA ALA A 12 9.05 -17.37 11.36
C ALA A 12 10.18 -18.23 11.95
N LEU A 13 11.33 -17.64 12.29
CA LEU A 13 12.42 -18.36 12.96
C LEU A 13 12.02 -18.82 14.36
N LEU A 14 11.26 -18.01 15.10
CA LEU A 14 10.72 -18.38 16.42
C LEU A 14 9.70 -19.52 16.32
N VAL A 15 8.75 -19.47 15.38
CA VAL A 15 7.82 -20.61 15.14
C VAL A 15 8.60 -21.86 14.80
N LEU A 16 9.60 -21.76 13.93
CA LEU A 16 10.37 -22.91 13.49
C LEU A 16 11.18 -23.51 14.65
N GLY A 17 11.69 -22.67 15.56
CA GLY A 17 12.33 -23.11 16.80
C GLY A 17 11.35 -23.79 17.77
N GLU A 18 10.15 -23.26 17.91
CA GLU A 18 9.07 -23.85 18.72
C GLU A 18 8.62 -25.20 18.16
N LEU A 19 8.39 -25.28 16.85
CA LEU A 19 7.99 -26.50 16.15
C LEU A 19 9.10 -27.56 16.19
N LEU A 20 10.38 -27.16 16.11
CA LEU A 20 11.51 -28.06 16.31
C LEU A 20 11.62 -28.59 17.74
N MET A 21 11.32 -27.76 18.76
CA MET A 21 11.27 -28.18 20.16
C MET A 21 10.11 -29.16 20.39
N ASP A 22 8.94 -28.87 19.84
CA ASP A 22 7.74 -29.73 19.91
C ASP A 22 7.89 -31.04 19.12
N LEU A 23 8.59 -31.02 17.97
CA LEU A 23 8.84 -32.24 17.19
C LEU A 23 9.93 -33.12 17.83
N LYS A 24 10.80 -32.54 18.66
CA LYS A 24 11.89 -33.24 19.37
C LYS A 24 11.46 -33.73 20.77
N ILE A 25 10.15 -33.84 20.98
CA ILE A 25 9.53 -34.36 22.19
C ILE A 25 9.69 -35.90 22.25
N ILE A 26 10.87 -36.33 22.70
CA ILE A 26 11.21 -37.58 23.41
C ILE A 26 12.70 -37.80 23.17
N HIS A 27 13.53 -37.22 24.04
CA HIS A 27 14.49 -37.99 24.83
C HIS A 27 14.48 -37.35 26.23
N PRO A 28 13.89 -38.01 27.23
CA PRO A 28 13.82 -37.49 28.58
C PRO A 28 15.19 -37.71 29.20
N ASP A 29 16.02 -36.68 29.26
CA ASP A 29 16.96 -36.59 30.38
C ASP A 29 17.50 -35.17 30.54
N LYS A 30 17.19 -34.60 31.70
CA LYS A 30 17.68 -33.36 32.31
C LYS A 30 17.05 -32.06 31.74
N TYR A 31 16.21 -31.44 32.57
CA TYR A 31 15.55 -30.12 32.44
C TYR A 31 14.10 -30.10 31.90
N HIS A 32 13.16 -30.51 32.75
CA HIS A 32 11.70 -30.39 32.54
C HIS A 32 11.16 -28.94 32.47
N ILE A 33 11.96 -27.93 32.84
CA ILE A 33 11.52 -26.52 32.93
C ILE A 33 11.84 -25.74 31.63
N THR A 34 12.86 -26.14 30.88
CA THR A 34 13.36 -25.40 29.71
C THR A 34 12.36 -25.24 28.57
N PRO A 35 11.61 -26.27 28.12
CA PRO A 35 10.70 -26.12 26.98
C PRO A 35 9.50 -25.21 27.29
N LYS A 36 8.93 -25.29 28.50
CA LYS A 36 7.81 -24.41 28.91
C LYS A 36 8.22 -22.95 28.99
N VAL A 37 9.40 -22.66 29.55
CA VAL A 37 9.90 -21.29 29.65
C VAL A 37 10.20 -20.71 28.26
N PHE A 38 10.76 -21.50 27.34
CA PHE A 38 11.00 -21.07 25.96
C PHE A 38 9.70 -20.76 25.21
N HIS A 39 8.68 -21.60 25.37
CA HIS A 39 7.35 -21.38 24.78
C HIS A 39 6.72 -20.08 25.31
N TYR A 40 6.69 -19.88 26.62
CA TYR A 40 6.16 -18.65 27.22
C TYR A 40 6.95 -17.39 26.85
N LEU A 41 8.27 -17.49 26.71
CA LEU A 41 9.14 -16.37 26.35
C LEU A 41 8.96 -15.98 24.88
N SER A 42 8.83 -16.97 23.99
CA SER A 42 8.40 -16.80 22.58
C SER A 42 7.05 -16.09 22.50
N LEU A 43 6.06 -16.58 23.25
CA LEU A 43 4.69 -16.03 23.26
C LEU A 43 4.63 -14.60 23.82
N SER A 44 5.39 -14.32 24.89
CA SER A 44 5.47 -12.98 25.48
C SER A 44 6.05 -11.96 24.51
N ILE A 45 7.11 -12.33 23.78
CA ILE A 45 7.73 -11.47 22.78
C ILE A 45 6.76 -11.25 21.59
N LEU A 46 6.06 -12.30 21.16
CA LEU A 46 5.05 -12.23 20.10
C LEU A 46 3.92 -11.25 20.46
N THR A 47 3.46 -11.28 21.70
CA THR A 47 2.36 -10.45 22.19
C THR A 47 2.75 -8.97 22.19
N ILE A 48 3.95 -8.64 22.66
CA ILE A 48 4.47 -7.26 22.64
C ILE A 48 4.56 -6.75 21.19
N PHE A 49 5.07 -7.58 20.27
CA PHE A 49 5.15 -7.22 18.86
C PHE A 49 3.78 -7.03 18.21
N LEU A 50 2.78 -7.84 18.57
CA LEU A 50 1.41 -7.70 18.06
C LEU A 50 0.83 -6.34 18.44
N VAL A 51 0.97 -5.93 19.71
CA VAL A 51 0.48 -4.64 20.20
C VAL A 51 1.19 -3.50 19.49
N GLU A 52 2.52 -3.55 19.34
CA GLU A 52 3.29 -2.49 18.67
C GLU A 52 2.90 -2.34 17.18
N VAL A 53 2.72 -3.47 16.48
CA VAL A 53 2.30 -3.48 15.06
C VAL A 53 0.86 -3.00 14.92
N GLY A 54 -0.05 -3.46 15.77
CA GLY A 54 -1.45 -3.02 15.79
C GLY A 54 -1.56 -1.51 15.97
N PHE A 55 -0.79 -0.94 16.89
CA PHE A 55 -0.75 0.50 17.13
C PHE A 55 -0.23 1.28 15.91
N LYS A 56 0.84 0.80 15.26
CA LYS A 56 1.35 1.41 14.02
C LYS A 56 0.32 1.35 12.88
N VAL A 57 -0.38 0.23 12.73
CA VAL A 57 -1.44 0.08 11.72
C VAL A 57 -2.59 1.05 12.00
N PHE A 58 -3.01 1.18 13.26
CA PHE A 58 -4.09 2.07 13.66
C PHE A 58 -3.79 3.55 13.32
N VAL A 59 -2.56 4.00 13.58
CA VAL A 59 -2.10 5.36 13.24
C VAL A 59 -2.11 5.60 11.73
N TYR A 60 -1.71 4.61 10.93
CA TYR A 60 -1.64 4.74 9.46
C TYR A 60 -3.01 4.66 8.76
N HIS A 61 -4.02 4.04 9.37
CA HIS A 61 -5.30 3.76 8.69
C HIS A 61 -6.26 4.96 8.65
N TRP A 62 -6.08 5.94 9.55
CA TRP A 62 -7.05 7.04 9.71
C TRP A 62 -7.12 7.97 8.48
N GLU A 63 -6.07 8.02 7.66
CA GLU A 63 -5.97 8.97 6.53
C GLU A 63 -6.69 8.49 5.24
N PHE A 64 -7.28 7.29 5.23
CA PHE A 64 -7.76 6.62 4.01
C PHE A 64 -9.30 6.57 3.82
N PHE A 65 -10.08 7.24 4.66
CA PHE A 65 -11.55 7.12 4.71
C PHE A 65 -12.30 7.89 3.58
N HIS A 66 -12.01 7.62 2.31
CA HIS A 66 -12.76 8.26 1.20
C HIS A 66 -13.31 7.33 0.11
N HIS A 67 -12.85 6.08 -0.03
CA HIS A 67 -13.39 5.13 -1.01
C HIS A 67 -14.11 3.93 -0.36
N LYS A 68 -15.35 3.64 -0.80
CA LYS A 68 -16.25 2.64 -0.20
C LYS A 68 -15.69 1.20 -0.19
N PHE A 69 -14.83 0.84 -1.14
CA PHE A 69 -14.21 -0.50 -1.22
C PHE A 69 -13.01 -0.67 -0.27
N GLU A 70 -12.31 0.42 0.06
CA GLU A 70 -11.16 0.37 0.98
C GLU A 70 -11.60 0.19 2.43
N VAL A 71 -12.75 0.78 2.80
CA VAL A 71 -13.33 0.64 4.15
C VAL A 71 -13.70 -0.82 4.46
N MET A 72 -14.18 -1.58 3.47
CA MET A 72 -14.51 -3.00 3.65
C MET A 72 -13.27 -3.86 3.95
N ASP A 73 -12.16 -3.68 3.22
CA ASP A 73 -10.90 -4.37 3.54
C ASP A 73 -10.36 -3.91 4.90
N GLY A 74 -10.51 -2.62 5.23
CA GLY A 74 -10.18 -2.04 6.54
C GLY A 74 -10.85 -2.76 7.70
N VAL A 75 -12.16 -2.97 7.62
CA VAL A 75 -12.94 -3.73 8.62
C VAL A 75 -12.43 -5.17 8.75
N VAL A 76 -12.10 -5.82 7.64
CA VAL A 76 -11.53 -7.18 7.66
C VAL A 76 -10.17 -7.20 8.35
N VAL A 77 -9.31 -6.16 8.20
CA VAL A 77 -8.05 -6.07 8.98
C VAL A 77 -8.36 -6.09 10.48
N ILE A 78 -9.31 -5.25 10.89
CA ILE A 78 -9.57 -4.95 12.29
C ILE A 78 -10.15 -6.20 12.97
N VAL A 79 -11.09 -6.87 12.32
CA VAL A 79 -11.68 -8.11 12.83
C VAL A 79 -10.62 -9.20 12.96
N SER A 80 -9.74 -9.37 11.95
CA SER A 80 -8.64 -10.33 12.06
C SER A 80 -7.66 -10.00 13.18
N PHE A 81 -7.34 -8.72 13.37
CA PHE A 81 -6.46 -8.30 14.47
C PHE A 81 -7.07 -8.58 15.85
N ILE A 82 -8.38 -8.36 16.01
CA ILE A 82 -9.08 -8.70 17.26
C ILE A 82 -9.07 -10.21 17.49
N LEU A 83 -9.30 -11.02 16.43
CA LEU A 83 -9.20 -12.48 16.52
C LEU A 83 -7.78 -12.94 16.88
N ASP A 84 -6.73 -12.32 16.32
CA ASP A 84 -5.33 -12.58 16.68
C ASP A 84 -5.09 -12.37 18.18
N VAL A 85 -5.55 -11.23 18.72
CA VAL A 85 -5.42 -10.93 20.15
C VAL A 85 -6.18 -11.94 20.99
N VAL A 86 -7.45 -12.21 20.67
CA VAL A 86 -8.29 -13.13 21.44
C VAL A 86 -7.71 -14.56 21.45
N LEU A 87 -7.15 -15.02 20.33
CA LEU A 87 -6.57 -16.36 20.23
C LEU A 87 -5.25 -16.53 20.98
N ILE A 88 -4.47 -15.46 21.12
CA ILE A 88 -3.28 -15.47 21.99
C ILE A 88 -3.65 -15.55 23.47
N PHE A 89 -4.77 -14.94 23.87
CA PHE A 89 -5.24 -14.99 25.26
C PHE A 89 -5.94 -16.31 25.62
N HIS A 90 -6.43 -17.07 24.63
CA HIS A 90 -7.09 -18.35 24.87
C HIS A 90 -6.10 -19.51 24.69
N GLU A 91 -5.37 -19.84 25.76
CA GLU A 91 -4.39 -20.93 25.86
C GLU A 91 -5.06 -22.33 25.85
N ASN A 92 -5.71 -22.73 24.75
CA ASN A 92 -6.07 -24.13 24.54
C ASN A 92 -4.89 -24.86 23.87
N GLU A 93 -4.15 -25.63 24.65
CA GLU A 93 -2.77 -26.10 24.41
C GLU A 93 -2.47 -26.84 23.08
N PHE A 94 -3.46 -27.20 22.27
CA PHE A 94 -3.24 -27.87 20.97
C PHE A 94 -3.90 -27.15 19.79
N ASP A 95 -5.14 -26.68 19.94
CA ASP A 95 -5.86 -26.01 18.85
C ASP A 95 -5.38 -24.56 18.65
N ALA A 96 -4.93 -23.92 19.73
CA ALA A 96 -4.43 -22.55 19.68
C ALA A 96 -3.13 -22.44 18.87
N VAL A 97 -2.23 -23.42 18.94
CA VAL A 97 -0.95 -23.40 18.18
C VAL A 97 -1.21 -23.44 16.67
N GLY A 98 -2.13 -24.30 16.22
CA GLY A 98 -2.52 -24.40 14.81
C GLY A 98 -3.20 -23.12 14.29
N LEU A 99 -4.15 -22.58 15.05
CA LEU A 99 -4.80 -21.29 14.72
C LEU A 99 -3.79 -20.14 14.71
N LEU A 100 -2.86 -20.10 15.67
CA LEU A 100 -1.83 -19.07 15.77
C LEU A 100 -0.90 -19.08 14.54
N ILE A 101 -0.56 -20.26 14.00
CA ILE A 101 0.17 -20.37 12.73
C ILE A 101 -0.66 -19.82 11.56
N LEU A 102 -1.95 -20.17 11.46
CA LEU A 102 -2.84 -19.67 10.40
C LEU A 102 -2.98 -18.15 10.43
N LEU A 103 -3.13 -17.54 11.62
CA LEU A 103 -3.20 -16.10 11.79
C LEU A 103 -1.88 -15.39 11.43
N ARG A 104 -0.74 -16.00 11.74
CA ARG A 104 0.57 -15.49 11.30
C ARG A 104 0.68 -15.53 9.77
N LEU A 105 0.21 -16.60 9.12
CA LEU A 105 0.16 -16.66 7.65
C LEU A 105 -0.80 -15.62 7.06
N TRP A 106 -1.95 -15.41 7.71
CA TRP A 106 -2.92 -14.37 7.33
C TRP A 106 -2.29 -12.97 7.34
N ARG A 107 -1.40 -12.68 8.29
CA ARG A 107 -0.61 -11.43 8.31
C ARG A 107 0.13 -11.18 6.99
N VAL A 108 0.66 -12.21 6.34
CA VAL A 108 1.35 -12.08 5.04
C VAL A 108 0.38 -11.58 3.96
N ALA A 109 -0.83 -12.15 3.90
CA ALA A 109 -1.87 -11.69 2.99
C ALA A 109 -2.27 -10.22 3.26
N ARG A 110 -2.39 -9.83 4.53
CA ARG A 110 -2.64 -8.43 4.93
C ARG A 110 -1.51 -7.48 4.49
N ILE A 111 -0.24 -7.89 4.64
CA ILE A 111 0.92 -7.11 4.19
C ILE A 111 0.87 -6.92 2.67
N ILE A 112 0.58 -7.99 1.92
CA ILE A 112 0.44 -7.95 0.46
C ILE A 112 -0.68 -6.99 0.05
N ASN A 113 -1.86 -7.09 0.68
CA ASN A 113 -2.99 -6.18 0.41
C ASN A 113 -2.61 -4.72 0.67
N GLY A 114 -1.89 -4.45 1.77
CA GLY A 114 -1.35 -3.12 2.07
C GLY A 114 -0.36 -2.62 1.02
N ILE A 115 0.51 -3.49 0.50
CA ILE A 115 1.44 -3.15 -0.60
C ILE A 115 0.67 -2.86 -1.89
N ILE A 116 -0.31 -3.70 -2.26
CA ILE A 116 -1.15 -3.52 -3.44
C ILE A 116 -1.89 -2.19 -3.35
N LEU A 117 -2.48 -1.88 -2.19
CA LEU A 117 -3.14 -0.61 -1.94
C LEU A 117 -2.17 0.56 -2.09
N SER A 118 -1.01 0.50 -1.44
CA SER A 118 0.02 1.53 -1.55
C SER A 118 0.50 1.75 -2.99
N VAL A 119 0.63 0.69 -3.79
CA VAL A 119 1.00 0.77 -5.21
C VAL A 119 -0.13 1.35 -6.04
N LYS A 120 -1.38 0.95 -5.78
CA LYS A 120 -2.58 1.48 -6.45
C LYS A 120 -2.70 2.99 -6.24
N THR A 121 -2.53 3.47 -5.00
CA THR A 121 -2.54 4.90 -4.68
C THR A 121 -1.42 5.67 -5.39
N ARG A 122 -0.21 5.11 -5.46
CA ARG A 122 0.91 5.72 -6.21
C ARG A 122 0.62 5.77 -7.70
N SER A 123 0.03 4.72 -8.27
CA SER A 123 -0.32 4.62 -9.69
C SER A 123 -1.41 5.64 -10.06
N GLU A 124 -2.48 5.75 -9.26
CA GLU A 124 -3.55 6.72 -9.49
C GLU A 124 -3.04 8.17 -9.42
N GLN A 125 -2.11 8.47 -8.50
CA GLN A 125 -1.46 9.78 -8.43
C GLN A 125 -0.62 10.08 -9.68
N GLN A 126 0.11 9.11 -10.23
CA GLN A 126 0.90 9.30 -11.45
C GLN A 126 0.02 9.45 -12.68
N VAL A 127 -1.05 8.65 -12.80
CA VAL A 127 -2.03 8.73 -13.89
C VAL A 127 -2.76 10.08 -13.85
N SER A 128 -3.11 10.60 -12.66
CA SER A 128 -3.73 11.91 -12.51
C SER A 128 -2.80 13.05 -12.95
N LYS A 129 -1.51 12.98 -12.60
CA LYS A 129 -0.50 13.97 -13.06
C LYS A 129 -0.32 13.92 -14.57
N LEU A 130 -0.29 12.72 -15.15
CA LEU A 130 -0.15 12.54 -16.60
C LEU A 130 -1.40 13.07 -17.33
N LYS A 131 -2.62 12.81 -16.81
CA LYS A 131 -3.86 13.39 -17.33
C LYS A 131 -3.87 14.91 -17.26
N GLN A 132 -3.46 15.51 -16.15
CA GLN A 132 -3.38 16.98 -16.04
C GLN A 132 -2.36 17.58 -17.02
N ALA A 133 -1.21 16.93 -17.21
CA ALA A 133 -0.22 17.37 -18.19
C ALA A 133 -0.77 17.29 -19.62
N ASN A 134 -1.46 16.20 -19.97
CA ASN A 134 -2.06 16.00 -21.29
C ASN A 134 -3.19 17.01 -21.54
N LEU A 135 -4.02 17.29 -20.53
CA LEU A 135 -5.07 18.31 -20.61
C LEU A 135 -4.47 19.70 -20.86
N LYS A 136 -3.41 20.07 -20.12
CA LYS A 136 -2.69 21.33 -20.33
C LYS A 136 -2.05 21.44 -21.72
N LEU A 137 -1.53 20.34 -22.26
CA LEU A 137 -0.99 20.30 -23.61
C LEU A 137 -2.10 20.51 -24.65
N ALA A 138 -3.23 19.82 -24.50
CA ALA A 138 -4.37 19.96 -25.39
C ALA A 138 -4.89 21.41 -25.43
N THR A 139 -5.03 22.06 -24.26
CA THR A 139 -5.45 23.48 -24.21
C THR A 139 -4.45 24.41 -24.89
N ARG A 140 -3.15 24.13 -24.79
CA ARG A 140 -2.12 24.94 -25.47
C ARG A 140 -2.15 24.77 -26.99
N VAL A 141 -2.42 23.56 -27.48
CA VAL A 141 -2.58 23.32 -28.93
C VAL A 141 -3.77 24.11 -29.46
N GLU A 142 -4.90 24.08 -28.75
CA GLU A 142 -6.11 24.81 -29.14
C GLU A 142 -5.89 26.34 -29.13
N GLN A 143 -5.15 26.87 -28.15
CA GLN A 143 -4.77 28.29 -28.12
C GLN A 143 -3.83 28.70 -29.26
N LEU A 144 -2.88 27.82 -29.62
CA LEU A 144 -1.96 28.05 -30.73
C LEU A 144 -2.68 28.02 -32.07
N GLU A 145 -3.59 27.08 -32.29
CA GLU A 145 -4.44 27.03 -33.49
C GLU A 145 -5.28 28.30 -33.62
N HIS A 146 -5.94 28.74 -32.53
CA HIS A 146 -6.72 29.98 -32.54
C HIS A 146 -5.87 31.20 -32.89
N SER A 147 -4.66 31.31 -32.31
CA SER A 147 -3.75 32.41 -32.60
C SER A 147 -3.26 32.38 -34.05
N CYS A 148 -3.05 31.20 -34.63
CA CYS A 148 -2.63 31.04 -36.02
C CYS A 148 -3.73 31.51 -36.97
N VAL A 149 -4.98 31.10 -36.72
CA VAL A 149 -6.15 31.53 -37.49
C VAL A 149 -6.35 33.05 -37.43
N GLU A 150 -6.23 33.66 -36.24
CA GLU A 150 -6.32 35.12 -36.10
C GLU A 150 -5.23 35.83 -36.90
N LYS A 151 -3.98 35.35 -36.82
CA LYS A 151 -2.86 35.93 -37.57
C LYS A 151 -3.06 35.81 -39.07
N GLU A 152 -3.60 34.69 -39.54
CA GLU A 152 -3.86 34.44 -40.96
C GLU A 152 -4.99 35.34 -41.49
N GLN A 153 -6.06 35.53 -40.72
CA GLN A 153 -7.10 36.52 -41.02
C GLN A 153 -6.57 37.95 -41.04
N GLU A 154 -5.66 38.29 -40.14
CA GLU A 154 -5.04 39.62 -40.06
C GLU A 154 -4.16 39.88 -41.29
N ILE A 155 -3.38 38.89 -41.72
CA ILE A 155 -2.59 38.93 -42.96
C ILE A 155 -3.51 39.10 -44.17
N GLU A 156 -4.59 38.35 -44.26
CA GLU A 156 -5.55 38.45 -45.38
C GLU A 156 -6.21 39.83 -45.42
N ARG A 157 -6.61 40.38 -44.26
CA ARG A 157 -7.16 41.73 -44.14
C ARG A 157 -6.17 42.79 -44.61
N LEU A 158 -4.93 42.74 -44.10
CA LEU A 158 -3.85 43.65 -44.48
C LEU A 158 -3.59 43.57 -45.99
N THR A 159 -3.51 42.35 -46.53
CA THR A 159 -3.30 42.10 -47.97
C THR A 159 -4.42 42.71 -48.81
N ASN A 160 -5.68 42.57 -48.40
CA ASN A 160 -6.82 43.19 -49.08
C ASN A 160 -6.78 44.73 -49.03
N ILE A 161 -6.40 45.32 -47.90
CA ILE A 161 -6.25 46.78 -47.76
C ILE A 161 -5.11 47.29 -48.66
N LEU A 162 -3.96 46.60 -48.65
CA LEU A 162 -2.82 46.90 -49.53
C LEU A 162 -3.20 46.82 -51.02
N ARG A 163 -4.05 45.85 -51.38
CA ARG A 163 -4.58 45.69 -52.75
C ARG A 163 -5.54 46.81 -53.14
N GLN A 164 -6.43 47.22 -52.23
CA GLN A 164 -7.37 48.33 -52.46
C GLN A 164 -6.68 49.68 -52.66
N HIS A 165 -5.54 49.91 -51.99
CA HIS A 165 -4.76 51.15 -52.11
C HIS A 165 -3.74 51.12 -53.26
N GLY A 166 -3.72 50.07 -54.10
CA GLY A 166 -2.84 49.98 -55.27
C GLY A 166 -1.34 49.76 -54.96
N LEU A 167 -0.97 49.53 -53.70
CA LEU A 167 0.44 49.46 -53.25
C LEU A 167 1.12 48.12 -53.58
N LEU A 168 0.35 47.06 -53.86
CA LEU A 168 0.90 45.74 -54.25
C LEU A 168 1.38 45.67 -55.70
N THR A 169 1.08 46.67 -56.53
CA THR A 169 1.47 46.69 -57.95
C THR A 169 2.90 47.22 -58.15
N GLU A 170 3.49 47.87 -57.15
CA GLU A 170 4.84 48.47 -57.18
C GLU A 170 5.97 47.49 -56.79
N LEU A 171 5.65 46.26 -56.36
CA LEU A 171 6.62 45.27 -55.85
C LEU A 171 7.07 44.23 -56.90
N LYS A 172 6.99 44.56 -58.20
CA LYS A 172 7.46 43.70 -59.30
C LYS A 172 8.78 44.21 -59.88
#